data_AF-A0A140GJY9-F1
#
_entry.id   AF-A0A140GJY9-F1
#
_cell.length_a   1.000
_cell.length_b   1.000
_cell.length_c   1.000
_cell.angle_alpha   90.00
_cell.angle_beta   90.00
_cell.angle_gamma   90.00
#
_symmetry.space_group_name_H-M   'P 1'
#
loop_
_entity.id
_entity.type
_entity.pdbx_description
1 polymer ?
#
loop_
_entity_poly.entity_id
_entity_poly.type
_entity_poly.pdbx_seq_one_letter_code
_entity_poly.pdbx_strand_id
1 'polypeptide(L)'
;WDGEGTNGGKTKPKFFYAPKMISSTISDITILNSPVQVFSINGAQDLTISGVTINNKDGDATDSDGDALAKRCKRLRTSKLIQSQTVYNQDDCLA
;
A
#
# COMPACT_ATOMS: atom_id res chain seq x y z
N TRP A 1 -4.43 -10.24 -7.14
CA TRP A 1 -4.54 -10.75 -5.76
C TRP A 1 -5.08 -12.18 -5.78
N ASP A 2 -4.98 -12.91 -4.68
CA ASP A 2 -5.42 -14.32 -4.57
C ASP A 2 -6.17 -14.59 -3.26
N GLY A 3 -6.73 -13.56 -2.62
CA GLY A 3 -7.48 -13.67 -1.36
C GLY A 3 -6.63 -13.87 -0.10
N GLU A 4 -5.37 -14.30 -0.21
CA GLU A 4 -4.57 -14.76 0.95
C GLU A 4 -3.66 -13.68 1.56
N GLY A 5 -3.53 -12.54 0.90
CA GLY A 5 -2.64 -11.46 1.32
C GLY A 5 -1.15 -11.86 1.22
N THR A 6 -0.33 -11.39 2.17
CA THR A 6 1.13 -11.66 2.18
C THR A 6 1.49 -12.98 2.88
N ASN A 7 0.58 -13.54 3.68
CA ASN A 7 0.87 -14.68 4.56
C ASN A 7 0.51 -16.04 3.95
N GLY A 8 0.12 -16.09 2.67
CA GLY A 8 -0.31 -17.31 1.99
C GLY A 8 -0.46 -17.14 0.49
N GLY A 9 -0.85 -18.23 -0.17
CA GLY A 9 -1.08 -18.27 -1.61
C GLY A 9 0.19 -18.10 -2.46
N LYS A 10 0.10 -17.35 -3.56
CA LYS A 10 1.19 -17.08 -4.50
C LYS A 10 2.20 -16.10 -3.91
N THR A 11 3.47 -16.25 -4.28
CA THR A 11 4.50 -15.23 -4.03
C THR A 11 4.16 -13.96 -4.80
N LYS A 12 4.04 -12.83 -4.09
CA LYS A 12 3.68 -11.52 -4.65
C LYS A 12 4.79 -10.51 -4.37
N PRO A 13 5.25 -9.74 -5.37
CA PRO A 13 6.28 -8.75 -5.14
C PRO A 13 5.74 -7.52 -4.40
N LYS A 14 6.56 -6.94 -3.52
CA LYS A 14 6.32 -5.59 -2.98
C LYS A 14 6.45 -4.56 -4.10
N PHE A 15 5.67 -3.49 -4.05
CA PHE A 15 5.60 -2.54 -5.16
C PHE A 15 6.82 -1.61 -5.23
N PHE A 16 7.13 -0.91 -4.14
CA PHE A 16 8.19 0.09 -4.10
C PHE A 16 9.10 -0.11 -2.90
N TYR A 17 10.38 -0.33 -3.16
CA TYR A 17 11.41 -0.43 -2.14
C TYR A 17 12.23 0.87 -2.10
N ALA A 18 12.20 1.55 -0.96
CA ALA A 18 12.85 2.84 -0.75
C ALA A 18 13.89 2.77 0.38
N PRO A 19 15.01 2.05 0.18
CA PRO A 19 16.07 1.97 1.18
C PRO A 19 16.92 3.24 1.19
N LYS A 20 17.31 3.70 2.38
CA LYS A 20 18.33 4.75 2.58
C LYS A 20 18.06 6.06 1.85
N MET A 21 16.79 6.47 1.77
CA MET A 21 16.42 7.79 1.25
C MET A 21 16.81 8.87 2.27
N ILE A 22 17.80 9.71 1.96
CA ILE A 22 18.29 10.78 2.84
C ILE A 22 17.92 12.13 2.20
N SER A 23 17.29 13.03 2.95
CA SER A 23 16.87 14.37 2.48
C SER A 23 16.14 14.31 1.13
N SER A 24 15.17 13.41 1.04
CA SER A 24 14.52 13.04 -0.22
C SER A 24 13.03 13.36 -0.21
N THR A 25 12.43 13.52 -1.39
CA THR A 25 10.97 13.73 -1.53
C THR A 25 10.38 12.79 -2.56
N ILE A 26 9.24 12.18 -2.23
CA ILE A 26 8.38 11.41 -3.14
C ILE A 26 7.05 12.17 -3.20
N SER A 27 6.70 12.74 -4.34
CA SER A 27 5.45 13.48 -4.48
C SER A 27 4.60 13.09 -5.69
N ASP A 28 3.28 13.26 -5.55
CA ASP A 28 2.31 13.28 -6.66
C ASP A 28 2.25 12.00 -7.52
N ILE A 29 2.49 10.84 -6.90
CA ILE A 29 2.42 9.53 -7.55
C ILE A 29 1.06 8.88 -7.30
N THR A 30 0.45 8.32 -8.35
CA THR A 30 -0.71 7.43 -8.21
C THR A 30 -0.31 5.98 -8.46
N ILE A 31 -0.66 5.08 -7.53
CA ILE A 31 -0.38 3.65 -7.58
C ILE A 31 -1.72 2.91 -7.63
N LEU A 32 -1.89 2.06 -8.63
CA LEU A 32 -3.11 1.29 -8.87
C LEU A 32 -2.85 -0.20 -8.70
N ASN A 33 -3.76 -0.88 -8.02
CA ASN A 33 -3.84 -2.34 -7.92
C ASN A 33 -2.52 -3.04 -7.55
N SER A 34 -1.87 -2.57 -6.47
CA SER A 34 -0.60 -3.15 -6.01
C SER A 34 -0.78 -4.60 -5.56
N PRO A 35 0.14 -5.53 -5.90
CA PRO A 35 -0.01 -6.95 -5.55
C PRO A 35 -0.07 -7.22 -4.03
N VAL A 36 0.77 -6.53 -3.26
CA VAL A 36 0.82 -6.50 -1.78
C VAL A 36 1.23 -5.09 -1.31
N GLN A 37 2.01 -4.96 -0.21
CA GLN A 37 2.41 -3.67 0.35
C GLN A 37 3.05 -2.75 -0.70
N VAL A 38 2.71 -1.46 -0.61
CA VAL A 38 3.14 -0.45 -1.57
C VAL A 38 4.53 0.08 -1.24
N PHE A 39 4.66 0.84 -0.15
CA PHE A 39 5.92 1.43 0.25
C PHE A 39 6.59 0.58 1.33
N SER A 40 7.80 0.10 1.02
CA SER A 40 8.70 -0.49 2.00
C SER A 40 9.86 0.48 2.22
N ILE A 41 9.72 1.35 3.22
CA ILE A 41 10.70 2.38 3.58
C ILE A 41 11.57 1.83 4.71
N ASN A 42 12.89 1.81 4.51
CA ASN A 42 13.83 1.36 5.54
C ASN A 42 15.10 2.22 5.54
N GLY A 43 15.54 2.66 6.72
CA GLY A 43 16.76 3.45 6.89
C GLY A 43 16.68 4.84 6.23
N ALA A 44 15.48 5.38 6.02
CA ALA A 44 15.29 6.72 5.49
C ALA A 44 15.50 7.79 6.58
N GLN A 45 16.04 8.94 6.19
CA GLN A 45 16.25 10.12 7.03
C GLN A 45 15.74 11.35 6.28
N ASP A 46 14.91 12.18 6.91
CA ASP A 46 14.32 13.38 6.29
C ASP A 46 13.64 13.10 4.93
N LEU A 47 12.87 12.02 4.87
CA LEU A 47 12.05 11.66 3.70
C LEU A 47 10.67 12.32 3.79
N THR A 48 10.31 13.10 2.77
CA THR A 48 8.96 13.65 2.62
C THR A 48 8.16 12.84 1.60
N ILE A 49 6.95 12.44 1.96
CA ILE A 49 6.00 11.80 1.03
C ILE A 49 4.70 12.62 1.01
N SER A 50 4.34 13.16 -0.16
CA SER A 50 3.19 14.07 -0.30
C SER A 50 2.41 13.85 -1.60
N GLY A 51 1.11 14.11 -1.63
CA GLY A 51 0.30 14.03 -2.87
C GLY A 51 0.18 12.63 -3.50
N VAL A 52 0.56 11.57 -2.79
CA VAL A 52 0.53 10.20 -3.31
C VAL A 52 -0.88 9.59 -3.12
N THR A 53 -1.34 8.86 -4.12
CA THR A 53 -2.63 8.16 -4.13
C THR A 53 -2.39 6.68 -4.33
N ILE A 54 -2.87 5.84 -3.41
CA ILE A 54 -2.89 4.39 -3.57
C ILE A 54 -4.35 3.98 -3.76
N ASN A 55 -4.66 3.37 -4.89
CA ASN A 55 -6.01 2.92 -5.21
C ASN A 55 -6.01 1.43 -5.61
N ASN A 56 -6.34 0.59 -4.63
CA ASN A 56 -6.51 -0.86 -4.76
C ASN A 56 -7.99 -1.25 -4.61
N LYS A 57 -8.95 -0.36 -4.95
CA LYS A 57 -10.40 -0.65 -4.79
C LYS A 57 -10.85 -1.93 -5.49
N ASP A 58 -10.22 -2.28 -6.60
CA ASP A 58 -10.54 -3.51 -7.33
C ASP A 58 -10.27 -4.77 -6.50
N GLY A 59 -9.44 -4.68 -5.46
CA GLY A 59 -9.19 -5.76 -4.51
C GLY A 59 -10.37 -6.06 -3.59
N ASP A 60 -11.37 -5.18 -3.52
CA ASP A 60 -12.59 -5.41 -2.78
C ASP A 60 -13.62 -6.24 -3.55
N ALA A 61 -13.41 -6.44 -4.87
CA ALA A 61 -14.26 -7.31 -5.66
C ALA A 61 -14.14 -8.77 -5.19
N THR A 62 -15.10 -9.59 -5.58
CA THR A 62 -15.09 -11.03 -5.34
C THR A 62 -14.82 -11.78 -6.63
N ASP A 63 -14.26 -12.98 -6.53
CA ASP A 63 -14.17 -13.91 -7.66
C ASP A 63 -15.52 -14.59 -7.95
N SER A 64 -15.52 -15.56 -8.87
CA SER A 64 -16.71 -16.33 -9.27
C SER A 64 -17.33 -17.16 -8.14
N ASP A 65 -16.54 -17.49 -7.12
CA ASP A 65 -16.95 -18.31 -5.99
C ASP A 65 -17.44 -17.44 -4.81
N GLY A 66 -17.37 -16.11 -4.96
CA GLY A 66 -17.81 -15.13 -3.96
C GLY A 66 -16.72 -14.76 -2.95
N ASP A 67 -15.49 -15.23 -3.14
CA ASP A 67 -14.37 -14.94 -2.27
C ASP A 67 -13.73 -13.59 -2.62
N ALA A 68 -13.35 -12.81 -1.60
CA ALA A 68 -12.73 -11.51 -1.82
C ALA A 68 -11.38 -11.64 -2.53
N LEU A 69 -11.14 -10.84 -3.56
CA LEU A 69 -9.88 -10.88 -4.32
C LEU A 69 -8.67 -10.54 -3.45
N ALA A 70 -8.81 -9.65 -2.46
CA ALA A 70 -7.76 -9.30 -1.51
C ALA A 70 -8.20 -9.46 -0.04
N LYS A 71 -7.24 -9.84 0.81
CA LYS A 71 -7.45 -10.04 2.24
C LYS A 71 -7.69 -8.71 2.95
N ARG A 72 -8.82 -8.57 3.66
CA ARG A 72 -9.19 -7.36 4.43
C ARG A 72 -8.53 -7.33 5.81
N CYS A 73 -7.76 -6.29 6.09
CA CYS A 73 -7.25 -5.88 7.41
C CYS A 73 -7.88 -4.53 7.80
N LYS A 74 -8.03 -4.30 9.11
CA LYS A 74 -8.80 -3.16 9.64
C LYS A 74 -8.10 -1.83 9.33
N ARG A 75 -8.89 -0.93 8.73
CA ARG A 75 -8.53 0.46 8.39
C ARG A 75 -8.04 1.24 9.61
N LEU A 76 -6.80 1.74 9.59
CA LEU A 76 -6.27 2.69 10.57
C LEU A 76 -6.27 4.11 10.00
N ARG A 77 -6.83 5.08 10.73
CA ARG A 77 -6.63 6.52 10.48
C ARG A 77 -5.39 6.97 11.23
N THR A 78 -4.41 7.55 10.52
CA THR A 78 -3.15 8.01 11.12
C THR A 78 -2.86 9.46 10.73
N SER A 79 -2.36 10.21 11.72
CA SER A 79 -1.87 11.56 11.64
C SER A 79 -0.40 11.59 12.07
N LYS A 80 0.52 11.78 11.12
CA LYS A 80 1.83 12.43 11.30
C LYS A 80 2.48 12.66 9.93
N LEU A 81 2.73 13.95 9.62
CA LEU A 81 3.41 14.52 8.45
C LEU A 81 3.30 13.76 7.11
N ILE A 82 2.10 13.31 6.79
CA ILE A 82 1.72 12.78 5.49
C ILE A 82 0.69 13.78 4.96
N GLN A 83 1.14 14.71 4.09
CA GLN A 83 0.24 15.73 3.55
C GLN A 83 -0.45 15.20 2.28
N SER A 84 -1.79 15.23 2.29
CA SER A 84 -2.67 15.01 1.13
C SER A 84 -2.50 13.67 0.42
N GLN A 85 -2.53 12.56 1.18
CA GLN A 85 -2.58 11.22 0.60
C GLN A 85 -4.00 10.69 0.53
N THR A 86 -4.30 9.92 -0.51
CA THR A 86 -5.54 9.14 -0.59
C THR A 86 -5.20 7.66 -0.71
N VAL A 87 -5.58 6.85 0.28
CA VAL A 87 -5.31 5.41 0.31
C VAL A 87 -6.62 4.62 0.33
N TYR A 88 -6.80 3.77 -0.68
CA TYR A 88 -7.81 2.72 -0.74
C TYR A 88 -7.07 1.39 -0.83
N ASN A 89 -7.03 0.62 0.25
CA ASN A 89 -6.39 -0.69 0.31
C ASN A 89 -7.12 -1.61 1.29
N GLN A 90 -6.73 -2.88 1.26
CA GLN A 90 -7.26 -3.94 2.10
C GLN A 90 -6.33 -4.27 3.28
N ASP A 91 -5.29 -3.48 3.53
CA ASP A 91 -4.34 -3.71 4.62
C ASP A 91 -4.10 -2.40 5.38
N ASP A 92 -3.15 -2.39 6.32
CA ASP A 92 -2.82 -1.20 7.09
C ASP A 92 -2.50 0.01 6.18
N CYS A 93 -2.99 1.20 6.53
CA CYS A 93 -2.61 2.44 5.84
C CYS A 93 -1.21 2.92 6.25
N LEU A 94 -0.72 2.46 7.40
CA LEU A 94 0.62 2.68 7.96
C LEU A 94 0.92 1.54 8.93
N ALA A 95 2.11 0.95 8.83
CA ALA A 95 2.60 -0.12 9.71
C ALA A 95 4.09 0.12 10.05
#